data_AF-A0A835EKT1-F1
#
_entry.id   AF-A0A835EKT1-F1
#
_cell.length_a   1.000
_cell.length_b   1.000
_cell.length_c   1.000
_cell.angle_alpha   90.00
_cell.angle_beta   90.00
_cell.angle_gamma   90.00
#
_symmetry.space_group_name_H-M   'P 1'
#
loop_
_entity.id
_entity.type
_entity.pdbx_description
1 polymer ?
#
loop_
_entity_poly.entity_id
_entity_poly.type
_entity_poly.pdbx_seq_one_letter_code
_entity_poly.pdbx_strand_id
1 'polypeptide(L)'
;MVFVLMQTDGFKCIAKEADLTLELLRHGACPSEDYLIDQGINIRLCALSYMDYTLSNSVAASAAMLGMSKEAEMMCKWMDDNHMLLDIDDDTIPEALLDSHKVRYRTLEIMFKMLEESADGGGHKIDEAATTTGYGCSIHFSSFLMQLYMV
;
A
#
# COMPACT_ATOMS: atom_id res chain seq x y z
N MET A 1 -10.71 17.59 -13.50
CA MET A 1 -10.20 17.98 -12.17
C MET A 1 -9.85 16.76 -11.33
N VAL A 2 -10.73 15.76 -11.21
CA VAL A 2 -10.49 14.53 -10.43
C VAL A 2 -9.27 13.72 -10.91
N PHE A 3 -9.01 13.67 -12.22
CA PHE A 3 -7.83 13.01 -12.79
C PHE A 3 -6.49 13.59 -12.32
N VAL A 4 -6.44 14.91 -12.13
CA VAL A 4 -5.21 15.60 -11.71
C VAL A 4 -4.93 15.32 -10.24
N LEU A 5 -5.97 15.25 -9.40
CA LEU A 5 -5.84 14.96 -7.97
C LEU A 5 -5.25 13.57 -7.71
N MET A 6 -5.75 12.56 -8.42
CA MET A 6 -5.27 11.18 -8.27
C MET A 6 -3.79 11.03 -8.68
N GLN A 7 -3.35 11.71 -9.74
CA GLN A 7 -1.93 11.72 -10.13
C GLN A 7 -1.07 12.45 -9.11
N THR A 8 -1.52 13.61 -8.60
CA THR A 8 -0.75 14.37 -7.60
C THR A 8 -0.62 13.61 -6.29
N ASP A 9 -1.70 13.02 -5.80
CA ASP A 9 -1.70 12.26 -4.54
C ASP A 9 -0.97 10.92 -4.70
N GLY A 10 -1.07 10.28 -5.87
CA GLY A 10 -0.34 9.05 -6.19
C GLY A 10 1.17 9.25 -6.21
N PHE A 11 1.69 10.27 -6.90
CA PHE A 11 3.12 10.58 -6.86
C PHE A 11 3.59 10.94 -5.46
N LYS A 12 2.78 11.68 -4.69
CA LYS A 12 3.10 12.03 -3.31
C LYS A 12 3.18 10.79 -2.41
N CYS A 13 2.24 9.87 -2.57
CA CYS A 13 2.23 8.59 -1.85
C CYS A 13 3.47 7.77 -2.18
N ILE A 14 3.82 7.65 -3.46
CA ILE A 14 5.03 6.93 -3.88
C ILE A 14 6.28 7.52 -3.25
N ALA A 15 6.43 8.84 -3.29
CA ALA A 15 7.58 9.51 -2.71
C ALA A 15 7.68 9.28 -1.19
N LYS A 16 6.57 9.44 -0.45
CA LYS A 16 6.58 9.26 1.00
C LYS A 16 6.82 7.82 1.44
N GLU A 17 6.33 6.84 0.69
CA GLU A 17 6.64 5.42 0.94
C GLU A 17 8.11 5.07 0.63
N ALA A 18 8.70 5.70 -0.38
CA ALA A 18 10.12 5.57 -0.67
C ALA A 18 10.97 6.19 0.46
N ASP A 19 10.58 7.37 0.96
CA ASP A 19 11.21 8.01 2.13
C ASP A 19 11.13 7.10 3.36
N LEU A 20 9.97 6.49 3.63
CA LEU A 20 9.79 5.55 4.74
C LEU A 20 10.69 4.33 4.61
N THR A 21 10.75 3.74 3.41
CA THR A 21 11.66 2.62 3.14
C THR A 21 13.10 3.01 3.44
N LEU A 22 13.55 4.19 2.99
CA LEU A 22 14.90 4.67 3.25
C LEU A 22 15.16 4.89 4.75
N GLU A 23 14.19 5.42 5.47
CA GLU A 23 14.32 5.67 6.90
C GLU A 23 14.37 4.36 7.69
N LEU A 24 13.51 3.38 7.39
CA LEU A 24 13.59 2.03 7.96
C LEU A 24 14.99 1.41 7.75
N LEU A 25 15.53 1.50 6.54
CA LEU A 25 16.87 0.98 6.23
C LEU A 25 17.98 1.72 6.99
N ARG A 26 17.85 3.04 7.20
CA ARG A 26 18.81 3.81 8.00
C ARG A 26 18.86 3.37 9.46
N HIS A 27 17.72 2.97 10.02
CA HIS A 27 17.60 2.46 11.38
C HIS A 27 17.83 0.94 11.49
N GLY A 28 18.23 0.27 10.40
CA GLY A 28 18.71 -1.11 10.41
C GLY A 28 17.67 -2.18 10.06
N ALA A 29 16.54 -1.80 9.46
CA ALA A 29 15.56 -2.76 8.95
C ALA A 29 16.18 -3.74 7.95
N CYS A 30 15.78 -5.01 8.03
CA CYS A 30 16.17 -6.04 7.08
C CYS A 30 15.20 -6.02 5.87
N PRO A 31 15.65 -5.71 4.63
CA PRO A 31 14.76 -5.56 3.48
C PRO A 31 13.86 -6.76 3.17
N SER A 32 14.28 -7.98 3.52
CA SER A 32 13.56 -9.22 3.23
C SER A 32 12.63 -9.69 4.35
N GLU A 33 12.73 -9.10 5.53
CA GLU A 33 12.01 -9.54 6.73
C GLU A 33 11.12 -8.43 7.32
N ASP A 34 11.39 -7.17 6.98
CA ASP A 34 10.63 -6.03 7.46
C ASP A 34 9.29 -5.91 6.73
N TYR A 35 8.23 -6.10 7.50
CA TYR A 35 6.86 -6.03 7.03
C TYR A 35 6.48 -4.65 6.47
N LEU A 36 7.00 -3.56 7.04
CA LEU A 36 6.68 -2.21 6.57
C LEU A 36 7.32 -1.92 5.22
N ILE A 37 8.51 -2.47 4.97
CA ILE A 37 9.15 -2.42 3.66
C ILE A 37 8.30 -3.16 2.62
N ASP A 38 7.85 -4.38 2.91
CA ASP A 38 6.98 -5.15 2.00
C ASP A 38 5.64 -4.41 1.75
N GLN A 39 5.01 -3.91 2.81
CA GLN A 39 3.79 -3.13 2.69
C GLN A 39 4.00 -1.85 1.87
N GLY A 40 5.12 -1.14 2.07
CA GLY A 40 5.47 0.06 1.32
C GLY A 40 5.74 -0.21 -0.18
N ILE A 41 6.27 -1.38 -0.54
CA ILE A 41 6.37 -1.82 -1.94
C ILE A 41 4.97 -1.98 -2.53
N ASN A 42 4.09 -2.70 -1.83
CA ASN A 42 2.72 -2.96 -2.26
C ASN A 42 1.91 -1.66 -2.43
N ILE A 43 2.05 -0.69 -1.51
CA ILE A 43 1.39 0.62 -1.62
C ILE A 43 1.88 1.37 -2.87
N ARG A 44 3.19 1.39 -3.13
CA ARG A 44 3.76 2.08 -4.30
C ARG A 44 3.26 1.50 -5.62
N LEU A 45 3.19 0.17 -5.71
CA LEU A 45 2.65 -0.53 -6.88
C LEU A 45 1.16 -0.25 -7.05
N CYS A 46 0.40 -0.29 -5.96
CA CYS A 46 -1.03 0.03 -5.96
C CYS A 46 -1.28 1.47 -6.42
N ALA A 47 -0.53 2.44 -5.87
CA ALA A 47 -0.60 3.84 -6.28
C ALA A 47 -0.30 4.03 -7.77
N LEU A 48 0.72 3.34 -8.29
CA LEU A 48 1.07 3.36 -9.71
C LEU A 48 -0.07 2.83 -10.59
N SER A 49 -0.63 1.67 -10.23
CA SER A 49 -1.76 1.08 -10.96
C SER A 49 -2.94 2.04 -11.01
N TYR A 50 -3.35 2.60 -9.87
CA TYR A 50 -4.47 3.55 -9.83
C TYR A 50 -4.24 4.83 -10.64
N MET A 51 -2.99 5.29 -10.77
CA MET A 51 -2.67 6.43 -11.62
C MET A 51 -2.81 6.13 -13.12
N ASP A 52 -2.66 4.87 -13.53
CA ASP A 52 -2.80 4.41 -14.91
C ASP A 52 -4.28 4.20 -15.30
N TYR A 53 -5.14 3.87 -14.33
CA TYR A 53 -6.57 3.62 -14.56
C TYR A 53 -7.47 4.87 -14.49
N THR A 54 -8.39 5.02 -15.45
CA THR A 54 -9.54 5.94 -15.34
C THR A 54 -10.68 5.31 -14.52
N LEU A 55 -10.48 5.09 -13.22
CA LEU A 55 -11.50 4.45 -12.35
C LEU A 55 -12.56 5.43 -11.81
N SER A 56 -13.80 4.96 -11.66
CA SER A 56 -14.91 5.68 -11.01
C SER A 56 -14.67 5.98 -9.53
N ASN A 57 -13.71 5.29 -8.91
CA ASN A 57 -13.33 5.43 -7.50
C ASN A 57 -12.12 6.36 -7.28
N SER A 58 -11.76 7.17 -8.29
CA SER A 58 -10.58 8.03 -8.27
C SER A 58 -10.49 8.98 -7.06
N VAL A 59 -11.61 9.47 -6.54
CA VAL A 59 -11.61 10.32 -5.31
C VAL A 59 -11.24 9.51 -4.07
N ALA A 60 -11.80 8.31 -3.90
CA ALA A 60 -11.52 7.46 -2.75
C ALA A 60 -10.06 6.97 -2.77
N ALA A 61 -9.56 6.59 -3.96
CA ALA A 61 -8.16 6.21 -4.16
C ALA A 61 -7.20 7.38 -3.85
N SER A 62 -7.51 8.60 -4.33
CA SER A 62 -6.73 9.82 -4.02
C SER A 62 -6.66 10.07 -2.51
N ALA A 63 -7.81 9.99 -1.82
CA ALA A 63 -7.88 10.19 -0.37
C ALA A 63 -7.10 9.11 0.40
N ALA A 64 -7.19 7.85 -0.02
CA ALA A 64 -6.43 6.74 0.55
C ALA A 64 -4.92 6.96 0.41
N MET A 65 -4.44 7.29 -0.80
CA MET A 65 -3.02 7.58 -1.06
C MET A 65 -2.51 8.78 -0.24
N LEU A 66 -3.32 9.84 -0.10
CA LEU A 66 -2.97 10.98 0.74
C LEU A 66 -2.88 10.58 2.23
N GLY A 67 -3.77 9.70 2.70
CA GLY A 67 -3.72 9.14 4.05
C GLY A 67 -2.44 8.35 4.29
N MET A 68 -2.12 7.40 3.41
CA MET A 68 -0.88 6.61 3.46
C MET A 68 0.36 7.51 3.43
N SER A 69 0.35 8.56 2.59
CA SER A 69 1.44 9.55 2.52
C SER A 69 1.71 10.23 3.87
N LYS A 70 0.64 10.64 4.57
CA LYS A 70 0.74 11.33 5.87
C LYS A 70 1.23 10.40 6.95
N GLU A 71 0.80 9.14 6.90
CA GLU A 71 1.27 8.15 7.85
C GLU A 71 2.75 7.81 7.65
N ALA A 72 3.18 7.59 6.41
CA ALA A 72 4.58 7.35 6.11
C ALA A 72 5.46 8.51 6.61
N GLU A 73 5.01 9.75 6.42
CA GLU A 73 5.67 10.92 6.98
C GLU A 73 5.71 10.93 8.53
N MET A 74 4.62 10.53 9.18
CA MET A 74 4.55 10.42 10.64
C MET A 74 5.50 9.34 11.17
N MET A 75 5.59 8.19 10.49
CA MET A 75 6.52 7.11 10.83
C MET A 75 7.98 7.53 10.65
N CYS A 76 8.32 8.17 9.52
CA CYS A 76 9.66 8.73 9.32
C CYS A 76 10.03 9.71 10.43
N LYS A 77 9.13 10.65 10.73
CA LYS A 77 9.37 11.63 11.77
C LYS A 77 9.56 10.98 13.14
N TRP A 78 8.76 9.98 13.47
CA TRP A 78 8.91 9.27 14.73
C TRP A 78 10.26 8.57 14.83
N MET A 79 10.72 7.88 13.77
CA MET A 79 12.04 7.23 13.77
C MET A 79 13.18 8.24 13.86
N ASP A 80 13.07 9.37 13.16
CA ASP A 80 14.05 10.46 13.22
C ASP A 80 14.13 11.06 14.62
N ASP A 81 12.98 11.38 15.23
CA ASP A 81 12.90 11.99 16.57
C ASP A 81 13.38 11.04 17.68
N ASN A 82 13.17 9.73 17.54
CA ASN A 82 13.51 8.72 18.57
C ASN A 82 14.83 7.98 18.33
N HIS A 83 15.42 8.09 17.13
CA HIS A 83 16.62 7.34 16.72
C HIS A 83 16.49 5.83 16.90
N MET A 84 15.29 5.30 16.71
CA MET A 84 14.94 3.89 16.90
C MET A 84 14.21 3.37 15.67
N LEU A 85 14.47 2.10 15.34
CA LEU A 85 13.68 1.39 14.36
C LEU A 85 12.24 1.25 14.87
N LEU A 86 11.28 1.56 14.01
CA LEU A 86 9.87 1.43 14.33
C LEU A 86 9.50 -0.05 14.44
N ASP A 87 9.09 -0.49 15.63
CA ASP A 87 8.57 -1.83 15.90
C ASP A 87 7.10 -1.75 16.32
N ILE A 88 6.17 -1.99 15.40
CA ILE A 88 4.73 -1.75 15.61
C ILE A 88 4.12 -2.61 16.72
N ASP A 89 4.80 -3.68 17.13
CA ASP A 89 4.37 -4.53 18.25
C ASP A 89 4.87 -4.00 19.62
N ASP A 90 5.62 -2.89 19.65
CA ASP A 90 6.13 -2.26 20.87
C ASP A 90 5.06 -1.38 21.56
N ASP A 91 4.81 -1.66 22.85
CA ASP A 91 3.87 -0.93 23.73
C ASP A 91 4.26 0.55 23.94
N THR A 92 5.47 0.96 23.58
CA THR A 92 5.96 2.34 23.75
C THR A 92 5.65 3.25 22.56
N ILE A 93 5.15 2.71 21.45
CA ILE A 93 4.75 3.50 20.29
C ILE A 93 3.50 4.32 20.59
N PRO A 94 3.44 5.59 20.13
CA PRO A 94 2.24 6.39 20.26
C PRO A 94 1.01 5.72 19.65
N GLU A 95 -0.10 5.67 20.39
CA GLU A 95 -1.37 5.05 19.96
C GLU A 95 -1.84 5.56 18.59
N ALA A 96 -1.65 6.86 18.31
CA ALA A 96 -1.98 7.46 17.02
C ALA A 96 -1.22 6.82 15.83
N LEU A 97 0.02 6.38 16.04
CA LEU A 97 0.85 5.73 15.03
C LEU A 97 0.36 4.29 14.82
N LEU A 98 0.08 3.57 15.90
CA LEU A 98 -0.49 2.21 15.86
C LEU A 98 -1.85 2.19 15.13
N ASP A 99 -2.73 3.14 15.44
CA ASP A 99 -4.05 3.22 14.83
C ASP A 99 -4.00 3.65 13.36
N SER A 100 -3.14 4.62 13.03
CA SER A 100 -2.88 4.97 11.63
C SER A 100 -2.43 3.73 10.87
N HIS A 101 -1.47 2.99 11.43
CA HIS A 101 -0.95 1.78 10.81
C HIS A 101 -2.02 0.73 10.48
N LYS A 102 -2.95 0.47 11.40
CA LYS A 102 -4.10 -0.41 11.14
C LYS A 102 -4.95 0.11 9.98
N VAL A 103 -5.19 1.42 9.92
CA VAL A 103 -5.95 2.06 8.85
C VAL A 103 -5.22 1.92 7.51
N ARG A 104 -3.90 2.16 7.46
CA ARG A 104 -3.08 1.95 6.26
C ARG A 104 -3.18 0.52 5.75
N TYR A 105 -3.01 -0.47 6.64
CA TYR A 105 -3.12 -1.88 6.27
C TYR A 105 -4.49 -2.21 5.67
N ARG A 106 -5.58 -1.83 6.34
CA ARG A 106 -6.95 -2.08 5.84
C ARG A 106 -7.27 -1.34 4.55
N THR A 107 -6.77 -0.12 4.41
CA THR A 107 -6.97 0.67 3.20
C THR A 107 -6.27 0.02 2.01
N LEU A 108 -5.05 -0.50 2.19
CA LEU A 108 -4.33 -1.23 1.16
C LEU A 108 -5.08 -2.49 0.71
N GLU A 109 -5.62 -3.28 1.63
CA GLU A 109 -6.43 -4.47 1.31
C GLU A 109 -7.65 -4.11 0.43
N ILE A 110 -8.36 -3.03 0.79
CA ILE A 110 -9.53 -2.57 0.03
C ILE A 110 -9.12 -2.08 -1.37
N MET A 111 -8.02 -1.34 -1.45
CA MET A 111 -7.50 -0.85 -2.73
C MET A 111 -7.09 -2.01 -3.65
N PHE A 112 -6.45 -3.06 -3.12
CA PHE A 112 -6.15 -4.24 -3.93
C PHE A 112 -7.41 -4.94 -4.43
N LYS A 113 -8.37 -5.18 -3.54
CA LYS A 113 -9.64 -5.82 -3.92
C LYS A 113 -10.36 -5.04 -5.04
N MET A 114 -10.37 -3.71 -4.96
CA MET A 114 -10.95 -2.87 -6.00
C MET A 114 -10.19 -2.96 -7.33
N LEU A 115 -8.86 -3.10 -7.31
CA LEU A 115 -8.06 -3.32 -8.52
C LEU A 115 -8.37 -4.70 -9.14
N GLU A 116 -8.45 -5.75 -8.32
CA GLU A 116 -8.82 -7.11 -8.77
C GLU A 116 -10.21 -7.13 -9.43
N GLU A 117 -11.23 -6.55 -8.76
CA GLU A 117 -12.59 -6.43 -9.30
C GLU A 117 -12.61 -5.64 -10.62
N SER A 118 -11.74 -4.63 -10.76
CA SER A 118 -11.65 -3.84 -11.99
C SER A 118 -10.97 -4.58 -13.15
N ALA A 119 -10.08 -5.54 -12.85
CA ALA A 119 -9.42 -6.37 -13.85
C ALA A 119 -10.36 -7.47 -14.37
N ASP A 120 -11.17 -8.09 -13.51
CA ASP A 120 -12.14 -9.13 -13.87
C ASP A 120 -13.33 -8.61 -14.71
N GLY A 121 -13.56 -7.30 -14.70
CA GLY A 121 -14.53 -6.62 -15.57
C GLY A 121 -14.21 -6.74 -17.07
N GLY A 122 -13.01 -7.22 -17.43
CA GLY A 122 -12.58 -7.62 -18.76
C GLY A 122 -13.10 -9.00 -19.23
N GLY A 123 -14.23 -9.47 -18.70
CA GLY A 123 -15.05 -10.54 -19.27
C GLY A 123 -14.68 -11.97 -18.86
N HIS A 124 -15.47 -12.60 -17.99
CA HIS A 124 -16.55 -13.53 -18.35
C HIS A 124 -17.33 -13.90 -17.08
N LYS A 125 -18.63 -14.21 -17.22
CA LYS A 125 -19.42 -14.81 -16.14
C LYS A 125 -18.90 -16.22 -15.87
N ILE A 126 -18.48 -16.54 -14.65
CA ILE A 126 -18.51 -17.91 -14.14
C ILE A 126 -19.00 -17.86 -12.69
N ASP A 127 -20.00 -18.72 -12.44
CA ASP A 127 -20.75 -18.80 -11.20
C ASP A 127 -19.92 -19.26 -9.99
N GLU A 128 -20.38 -18.79 -8.84
CA GLU A 128 -20.03 -19.05 -7.45
C GLU A 128 -19.54 -20.47 -7.11
N ALA A 129 -18.39 -20.56 -6.43
CA ALA A 129 -18.16 -21.56 -5.39
C ALA A 129 -17.11 -21.07 -4.37
N ALA A 130 -17.48 -21.13 -3.10
CA ALA A 130 -16.74 -20.66 -1.95
C ALA A 130 -15.42 -21.39 -1.69
N THR A 131 -14.39 -20.66 -1.27
CA THR A 131 -13.34 -21.18 -0.38
C THR A 131 -12.80 -20.09 0.56
N THR A 132 -13.01 -20.35 1.85
CA THR A 132 -12.35 -19.74 3.00
C THR A 132 -10.88 -20.16 3.11
N THR A 133 -10.14 -19.36 3.89
CA THR A 133 -8.85 -19.58 4.58
C THR A 133 -7.54 -19.16 3.88
N GLY A 134 -6.90 -18.16 4.50
CA GLY A 134 -5.50 -18.21 4.95
C GLY A 134 -4.40 -18.39 3.91
N TYR A 135 -3.51 -17.39 3.80
CA TYR A 135 -2.20 -17.48 3.14
C TYR A 135 -2.17 -17.62 1.61
N GLY A 136 -3.16 -17.07 0.89
CA GLY A 136 -3.20 -17.11 -0.58
C GLY A 136 -2.66 -15.87 -1.33
N CYS A 137 -2.47 -14.73 -0.66
CA CYS A 137 -2.25 -13.45 -1.36
C CYS A 137 -0.87 -13.32 -2.04
N SER A 138 0.14 -14.07 -1.57
CA SER A 138 1.50 -13.97 -2.11
C SER A 138 1.67 -14.66 -3.48
N ILE A 139 0.90 -15.72 -3.76
CA ILE A 139 1.09 -16.53 -4.98
C ILE A 139 0.39 -15.91 -6.20
N HIS A 140 -0.77 -15.28 -5.98
CA HIS A 140 -1.49 -14.57 -7.05
C HIS A 140 -0.76 -13.30 -7.50
N PHE A 141 -0.08 -12.60 -6.58
CA PHE A 141 0.70 -11.41 -6.91
C PHE A 141 1.93 -11.72 -7.79
N SER A 142 2.60 -12.87 -7.57
CA SER A 142 3.69 -13.35 -8.44
C SER A 142 3.20 -13.60 -9.87
N SER A 143 2.00 -14.16 -10.03
CA SER A 143 1.39 -14.38 -11.35
C SER A 143 1.01 -13.07 -12.05
N PHE A 144 0.47 -12.09 -11.31
CA PHE A 144 0.11 -10.78 -11.87
C PHE A 144 1.35 -9.94 -12.24
N LEU A 145 2.42 -9.99 -11.44
CA LEU A 145 3.71 -9.39 -11.78
C LEU A 145 4.34 -10.05 -13.01
N MET A 146 4.28 -11.37 -13.15
CA MET A 146 4.76 -12.07 -14.36
C MET A 146 4.00 -11.66 -15.62
N GLN A 147 2.71 -11.34 -15.52
CA GLN A 147 1.92 -10.86 -16.67
C GLN A 147 2.27 -9.42 -17.07
N LEU A 148 2.65 -8.56 -16.12
CA LEU A 148 3.11 -7.19 -16.40
C LEU A 148 4.54 -7.10 -16.96
N TYR A 149 5.40 -8.09 -16.70
CA TYR A 149 6.79 -8.12 -17.19
C TYR A 149 6.98 -8.83 -18.56
N MET A 150 5.93 -9.41 -19.14
CA MET A 150 6.00 -10.13 -20.43
C MET A 150 5.37 -9.38 -21.62
N VAL A 151 5.21 -8.06 -21.53
CA VAL A 151 4.85 -7.18 -22.66
C VAL A 151 6.07 -6.44 -23.18
#